data_AF-A0A495JAZ6-F1
#
_entry.id   AF-A0A495JAZ6-F1
#
_cell.length_a   1.000
_cell.length_b   1.000
_cell.length_c   1.000
_cell.angle_alpha   90.00
_cell.angle_beta   90.00
_cell.angle_gamma   90.00
#
_symmetry.space_group_name_H-M   'P 1'
#
loop_
_entity.id
_entity.type
_entity.pdbx_description
1 polymer ?
#
loop_
_entity_poly.entity_id
_entity_poly.type
_entity_poly.pdbx_seq_one_letter_code
_entity_poly.pdbx_strand_id
1 'polypeptide(L)' 'MHFISEVISGAFGLVFFIAWVLLVLYALMSILRSSMNQNTKLLWIIIILIVPVLGSLLYIFWGRNQSFL' A
#
# COMPACT_ATOMS: atom_id res chain seq x y z
N MET A 1 19.45 -19.00 -19.39
CA MET A 1 19.00 -17.60 -19.19
C MET A 1 17.62 -17.50 -18.52
N HIS A 2 16.69 -18.44 -18.77
CA HIS A 2 15.34 -18.46 -18.14
C HIS A 2 15.34 -18.60 -16.60
N PHE A 3 16.20 -19.45 -16.04
CA PHE A 3 16.28 -19.66 -14.59
C PHE A 3 16.72 -18.40 -13.82
N ILE A 4 17.68 -17.65 -14.37
CA ILE A 4 18.22 -16.43 -13.75
C ILE A 4 17.15 -15.32 -13.74
N SER A 5 16.37 -15.18 -14.83
CA SER A 5 15.29 -14.19 -14.90
C SER A 5 14.16 -14.44 -13.90
N GLU A 6 13.82 -15.70 -13.62
CA GLU A 6 12.80 -16.03 -12.61
C GLU A 6 13.25 -15.68 -11.19
N VAL A 7 14.49 -16.00 -10.85
CA VAL A 7 15.08 -15.67 -9.54
C VAL A 7 15.13 -14.14 -9.36
N ILE A 8 15.55 -13.41 -10.40
CA ILE A 8 15.59 -11.94 -10.36
C ILE A 8 14.19 -11.36 -10.17
N SER A 9 13.18 -11.84 -10.91
CA SER A 9 11.79 -11.38 -10.78
C SER A 9 11.23 -11.61 -9.37
N GLY A 10 11.46 -12.80 -8.80
CA GLY A 10 11.05 -13.11 -7.42
C GLY A 10 11.72 -12.19 -6.40
N ALA A 11 13.02 -11.94 -6.55
CA ALA A 11 13.75 -11.04 -5.67
C ALA A 11 13.22 -9.59 -5.74
N PHE A 12 12.92 -9.09 -6.95
CA PHE A 12 12.31 -7.77 -7.10
C PHE A 12 10.95 -7.68 -6.40
N GLY A 13 10.09 -8.69 -6.57
CA GLY A 13 8.78 -8.72 -5.89
C GLY A 13 8.90 -8.66 -4.36
N LEU A 14 9.84 -9.41 -3.79
CA LEU A 14 10.12 -9.39 -2.35
C LEU A 14 10.64 -8.02 -1.88
N VAL A 15 11.55 -7.39 -2.64
CA VAL A 15 12.07 -6.06 -2.30
C VAL A 15 10.94 -5.02 -2.31
N PHE A 16 10.06 -5.04 -3.31
CA PHE A 16 8.91 -4.14 -3.36
C PHE A 16 7.94 -4.37 -2.20
N PHE A 17 7.67 -5.62 -1.86
CA PHE A 17 6.82 -5.96 -0.71
C PHE A 17 7.41 -5.45 0.60
N ILE A 18 8.70 -5.69 0.85
CA ILE A 18 9.40 -5.21 2.04
C ILE A 18 9.41 -3.68 2.09
N ALA A 19 9.72 -3.01 0.99
CA ALA A 19 9.71 -1.55 0.91
C ALA A 19 8.32 -0.98 1.23
N TRP A 20 7.26 -1.59 0.72
CA TRP A 20 5.89 -1.19 1.02
C TRP A 20 5.56 -1.35 2.51
N VAL A 21 5.92 -2.49 3.12
CA VAL A 21 5.72 -2.72 4.57
C VAL A 21 6.49 -1.69 5.40
N LEU A 22 7.76 -1.43 5.06
CA LEU A 22 8.58 -0.44 5.76
C LEU A 22 7.97 0.97 5.67
N LEU A 23 7.41 1.34 4.52
CA LEU A 23 6.74 2.63 4.34
C LEU A 23 5.51 2.75 5.24
N VAL A 24 4.67 1.72 5.30
CA VAL A 24 3.50 1.69 6.19
C VAL A 24 3.92 1.80 7.65
N LEU A 25 4.91 1.02 8.08
CA LEU A 25 5.43 1.08 9.46
C LEU A 25 6.03 2.44 9.80
N TYR A 26 6.79 3.03 8.88
CA TYR A 26 7.35 4.37 9.04
C TYR A 26 6.25 5.43 9.17
N ALA A 27 5.22 5.38 8.33
CA ALA A 27 4.08 6.29 8.38
C ALA A 27 3.33 6.18 9.71
N LEU A 28 3.07 4.96 10.19
CA LEU A 28 2.45 4.73 11.49
C LEU A 28 3.32 5.28 12.63
N MET A 29 4.62 5.00 12.62
CA MET A 29 5.54 5.53 13.62
C MET A 29 5.60 7.08 13.59
N SER A 30 5.56 7.68 12.41
CA SER A 30 5.50 9.13 12.22
C SER A 30 4.23 9.73 12.85
N ILE A 31 3.06 9.09 12.62
CA ILE A 31 1.79 9.52 13.22
C ILE A 31 1.83 9.42 14.74
N LEU A 32 2.34 8.31 15.27
CA LEU A 32 2.45 8.11 16.72
C LEU A 32 3.34 9.17 17.37
N ARG A 33 4.48 9.48 16.75
CA ARG A 33 5.45 10.50 17.23
C ARG A 33 5.01 11.95 17.01
N SER A 34 4.05 12.19 16.13
CA SER A 34 3.57 13.56 15.85
C SER A 34 2.89 14.19 17.06
N SER A 35 2.90 15.52 17.14
CA SER A 35 2.14 16.30 18.14
C SER A 35 0.67 16.51 17.76
N MET A 36 0.17 15.79 16.74
CA MET A 36 -1.22 15.94 16.28
C MET A 36 -2.24 15.54 17.34
N ASN A 37 -3.43 16.14 17.25
CA ASN A 37 -4.57 15.77 18.08
C ASN A 37 -4.93 14.29 17.89
N GLN A 38 -5.42 13.65 18.96
CA GLN A 38 -5.73 12.21 18.99
C GLN A 38 -6.70 11.80 17.87
N ASN A 39 -7.74 12.59 17.61
CA ASN A 39 -8.71 12.32 16.54
C ASN A 39 -8.04 12.33 15.15
N THR A 40 -7.12 13.27 14.92
CA THR A 40 -6.37 13.38 13.66
C THR A 40 -5.44 12.18 13.47
N LYS A 41 -4.77 11.73 14.54
CA LYS A 41 -3.95 10.51 14.49
C LYS A 41 -4.78 9.29 14.12
N LEU A 42 -5.93 9.13 14.76
CA LEU A 42 -6.82 7.98 14.52
C LEU A 42 -7.32 7.97 13.06
N LEU A 43 -7.70 9.13 12.53
CA LEU A 43 -8.12 9.29 11.15
C LEU A 43 -7.02 8.84 10.17
N TRP A 44 -5.78 9.30 10.37
CA TRP A 44 -4.65 8.93 9.50
C TRP A 44 -4.33 7.43 9.56
N ILE A 45 -4.41 6.81 10.74
CA ILE A 45 -4.23 5.36 10.87
C ILE A 45 -5.30 4.60 10.08
N ILE A 46 -6.57 5.01 10.21
CA ILE A 46 -7.68 4.41 9.48
C ILE A 46 -7.48 4.55 7.96
N ILE A 47 -7.11 5.74 7.48
CA ILE A 47 -6.86 6.00 6.06
C ILE A 47 -5.76 5.07 5.54
N ILE A 48 -4.62 4.97 6.23
CA ILE A 48 -3.49 4.13 5.81
C ILE A 48 -3.87 2.65 5.72
N LEU A 49 -4.72 2.16 6.63
CA LEU A 49 -5.18 0.77 6.61
C LEU A 49 -6.30 0.50 5.60
N ILE A 50 -7.24 1.43 5.47
CA ILE A 50 -8.47 1.22 4.71
C ILE A 50 -8.32 1.60 3.23
N VAL A 51 -7.56 2.65 2.90
CA VAL A 51 -7.36 3.08 1.50
C VAL A 51 -6.77 1.99 0.59
N PRO A 52 -5.81 1.15 1.00
CA PRO A 52 -5.32 0.06 0.15
C PRO A 52 -6.46 -0.90 -0.25
N VAL A 53 -7.35 -1.21 0.67
CA VAL A 53 -8.49 -2.11 0.44
C VAL A 53 -9.59 -1.40 -0.34
N LEU A 54 -10.02 -0.22 0.11
CA LEU A 54 -11.06 0.56 -0.57
C LEU A 54 -10.63 0.99 -1.96
N GLY A 55 -9.37 1.36 -2.18
CA GLY A 55 -8.84 1.72 -3.50
C GLY A 55 -8.96 0.57 -4.49
N SER A 56 -8.62 -0.66 -4.06
CA SER A 56 -8.81 -1.86 -4.88
C SER A 56 -10.29 -2.16 -5.13
N LEU A 57 -11.14 -2.06 -4.10
CA LEU A 57 -12.58 -2.29 -4.24
C LEU A 57 -13.22 -1.27 -5.17
N LEU A 58 -12.92 0.02 -5.01
CA LEU A 58 -13.40 1.09 -5.88
C LEU A 58 -12.99 0.84 -7.33
N TYR A 59 -11.76 0.41 -7.60
CA TYR A 59 -11.33 0.07 -8.96
C TYR A 59 -12.15 -1.10 -9.54
N ILE A 60 -12.42 -2.14 -8.77
CA ILE A 60 -13.18 -3.31 -9.24
C ILE A 60 -14.64 -2.94 -9.53
N PHE A 61 -15.27 -2.15 -8.66
CA PHE A 61 -16.68 -1.81 -8.82
C PHE A 61 -16.92 -0.69 -9.85
N TRP A 62 -16.00 0.27 -9.95
CA TRP A 62 -16.16 1.43 -10.84
C TRP A 62 -15.42 1.25 -12.18
N GLY A 63 -14.19 0.74 -12.14
CA GLY A 63 -13.33 0.62 -13.32
C GLY A 63 -13.74 -0.49 -14.28
N ARG A 64 -14.41 -1.54 -13.81
CA ARG A 64 -14.80 -2.68 -14.64
C ARG A 64 -15.93 -2.37 -15.64
N ASN A 65 -16.62 -1.24 -15.49
CA ASN A 65 -17.69 -0.81 -16.40
C ASN A 65 -17.22 0.24 -17.43
N GLN A 66 -15.93 0.59 -17.45
CA GLN A 66 -15.33 1.40 -18.49
C GLN A 66 -14.58 0.46 -19.43
N SER A 67 -15.23 -0.02 -20.50
CA SER A 67 -14.51 -0.59 -21.62
C SER A 67 -13.58 0.51 -22.14
N PHE A 68 -12.28 0.40 -21.87
CA PHE A 68 -11.28 1.12 -22.64
C PHE A 68 -11.44 0.64 -24.09
N LEU A 69 -12.19 1.44 -24.87
CA LEU A 69 -12.31 1.32 -26.33
C LEU A 69 -10.97 1.63 -26.98
#